data_AF-A0AAD7GM19-F1
#
_entry.id   AF-A0AAD7GM19-F1
#
_cell.length_a   1.000
_cell.length_b   1.000
_cell.length_c   1.000
_cell.angle_alpha   90.00
_cell.angle_beta   90.00
_cell.angle_gamma   90.00
#
_symmetry.space_group_name_H-M   'P 1'
#
loop_
_entity.id
_entity.type
_entity.pdbx_description
1 polymer ?
#
loop_
_entity_poly.entity_id
_entity_poly.type
_entity_poly.pdbx_seq_one_letter_code
_entity_poly.pdbx_strand_id
1 'polypeptide(L)'
;MSLLAFSTTILRRPCCGAAHLACRPRRTYASIPGKPAAKGLPSLKKASSCAPDTVIAGANYLKGQPPVLALPDEAYPEWLWRVLEKREWPDDGPGGRGERAERRAANKARIQDANFMKTQ
;
A
#
# COMPACT_ATOMS: atom_id res chain seq x y z
N MET A 1 -46.29 6.60 38.41
CA MET A 1 -45.60 7.68 37.66
C MET A 1 -44.13 7.34 37.68
N SER A 2 -43.64 6.76 36.59
CA SER A 2 -42.35 6.05 36.51
C SER A 2 -41.16 6.97 36.26
N LEU A 3 -40.13 6.72 37.06
CA LEU A 3 -38.70 6.67 36.71
C LEU A 3 -37.97 7.97 36.31
N LEU A 4 -37.33 8.55 37.34
CA LEU A 4 -35.88 8.77 37.45
C LEU A 4 -35.14 9.35 36.23
N ALA A 5 -34.84 10.65 36.33
CA ALA A 5 -33.77 11.28 35.60
C ALA A 5 -32.41 10.65 35.97
N PHE A 6 -31.75 10.02 34.99
CA PHE A 6 -30.33 9.66 35.10
C PHE A 6 -29.51 10.66 34.28
N SER A 7 -28.94 11.62 35.00
CA SER A 7 -27.88 12.50 34.54
C SER A 7 -26.68 11.65 34.10
N THR A 8 -26.40 11.58 32.80
CA THR A 8 -25.18 10.96 32.28
C THR A 8 -24.00 11.88 32.51
N THR A 9 -23.40 11.77 33.70
CA THR A 9 -22.11 12.38 34.01
C THR A 9 -21.04 11.76 33.10
N ILE A 10 -20.49 12.58 32.20
CA ILE A 10 -19.37 12.23 31.33
C ILE A 10 -18.15 11.95 32.20
N LEU A 11 -17.83 10.67 32.41
CA LEU A 11 -16.55 10.26 32.98
C LEU A 11 -15.45 10.51 31.94
N ARG A 12 -14.80 11.66 32.07
CA ARG A 12 -13.52 11.96 31.42
C ARG A 12 -12.50 10.91 31.86
N ARG A 13 -12.01 10.12 30.91
CA ARG A 13 -10.90 9.19 31.13
C ARG A 13 -9.70 9.94 31.73
N PRO A 14 -9.12 9.47 32.84
CA PRO A 14 -7.87 10.02 33.33
C PRO A 14 -6.76 9.73 32.31
N CYS A 15 -6.11 10.81 31.90
CA CYS A 15 -4.81 10.80 31.25
C CYS A 15 -3.85 9.97 32.12
N CYS A 16 -3.38 8.85 31.59
CA CYS A 16 -2.33 8.04 32.18
C CYS A 16 -1.04 8.86 32.22
N GLY A 17 -0.87 9.66 33.27
CA GLY A 17 0.42 10.15 33.71
C GLY A 17 1.17 9.03 34.46
N ALA A 18 2.48 9.00 34.27
CA ALA A 18 3.46 8.13 34.94
C ALA A 18 3.55 6.66 34.47
N ALA A 19 4.28 6.43 33.37
CA ALA A 19 5.31 5.39 33.23
C ALA A 19 5.85 5.35 31.78
N HIS A 20 6.74 6.27 31.39
CA HIS A 20 7.34 6.30 30.05
C HIS A 20 8.79 5.78 29.96
N LEU A 21 9.29 5.05 30.96
CA LEU A 21 10.68 4.57 30.99
C LEU A 21 10.77 3.09 31.36
N ALA A 22 10.26 2.17 30.52
CA ALA A 22 10.65 0.74 30.59
C ALA A 22 10.19 -0.16 29.42
N CYS A 23 9.66 0.35 28.31
CA CYS A 23 9.30 -0.52 27.17
C CYS A 23 9.77 0.07 25.84
N ARG A 24 11.05 -0.10 25.53
CA ARG A 24 11.53 -0.07 24.14
C ARG A 24 11.11 -1.38 23.48
N PRO A 25 10.20 -1.40 22.49
CA PRO A 25 9.99 -2.62 21.71
C PRO A 25 11.26 -2.90 20.91
N ARG A 26 11.99 -3.97 21.26
CA ARG A 26 13.04 -4.53 20.41
C ARG A 26 12.36 -4.99 19.12
N ARG A 27 12.75 -4.40 17.99
CA ARG A 27 12.40 -4.89 16.66
C ARG A 27 13.16 -6.21 16.44
N THR A 28 12.52 -7.34 16.72
CA THR A 28 13.03 -8.66 16.34
C THR A 28 12.56 -8.94 14.92
N TYR A 29 13.50 -9.24 14.02
CA TYR A 29 13.17 -9.76 12.70
C TYR A 29 12.92 -11.26 12.85
N ALA A 30 11.66 -11.67 12.83
CA ALA A 30 11.30 -13.07 12.66
C ALA A 30 11.42 -13.42 11.17
N SER A 31 12.35 -14.30 10.80
CA SER A 31 12.40 -14.90 9.46
C SER A 31 11.11 -15.70 9.24
N ILE A 32 10.29 -15.24 8.30
CA ILE A 32 9.11 -15.98 7.84
C ILE A 32 9.62 -17.07 6.90
N PRO A 33 9.33 -18.37 7.14
CA PRO A 33 9.64 -19.41 6.17
C PRO A 33 8.82 -19.19 4.90
N GLY A 34 9.50 -19.26 3.75
CA GLY A 34 8.96 -18.93 2.43
C GLY A 34 7.63 -19.61 2.13
N LYS A 35 6.63 -18.81 1.77
CA LYS A 35 5.31 -19.28 1.35
C LYS A 35 5.41 -19.85 -0.07
N PRO A 36 4.91 -21.07 -0.35
CA PRO A 36 5.05 -21.67 -1.68
C PRO A 36 4.23 -20.88 -2.71
N ALA A 37 4.89 -20.51 -3.81
CA ALA A 37 4.30 -19.76 -4.90
C ALA A 37 3.23 -20.58 -5.63
N ALA A 38 1.99 -20.12 -5.58
CA ALA A 38 0.93 -20.61 -6.45
C ALA A 38 1.29 -20.26 -7.90
N LYS A 39 1.41 -21.28 -8.75
CA LYS A 39 1.67 -21.17 -10.18
C LYS A 39 0.43 -20.57 -10.86
N GLY A 40 0.45 -19.25 -11.07
CA GLY A 40 -0.49 -18.58 -11.97
C GLY A 40 -0.19 -18.92 -13.44
N LEU A 41 -1.23 -18.94 -14.27
CA LEU A 41 -1.21 -19.17 -15.71
C LEU A 41 -0.11 -18.36 -16.43
N PRO A 42 0.40 -18.81 -17.60
CA PRO A 42 1.40 -18.07 -18.36
C PRO A 42 0.78 -16.78 -18.89
N SER A 43 0.98 -15.67 -18.17
CA SER A 43 0.82 -14.36 -18.77
C SER A 43 1.88 -14.27 -19.87
N LEU A 44 1.42 -14.00 -21.09
CA LEU A 44 2.29 -13.67 -22.21
C LEU A 44 3.23 -12.58 -21.71
N LYS A 45 4.54 -12.87 -21.57
CA LYS A 45 5.53 -11.90 -21.09
C LYS A 45 5.40 -10.69 -22.02
N LYS A 46 4.83 -9.59 -21.52
CA LYS A 46 4.68 -8.37 -22.29
C LYS A 46 6.10 -7.96 -22.67
N ALA A 47 6.38 -7.92 -23.98
CA ALA A 47 7.72 -7.60 -24.47
C ALA A 47 8.19 -6.30 -23.80
N SER A 48 9.37 -6.33 -23.19
CA SER A 48 9.94 -5.12 -22.63
C SER A 48 10.20 -4.11 -23.77
N SER A 49 10.03 -2.83 -23.47
CA SER A 49 10.29 -1.78 -24.47
C SER A 49 11.77 -1.42 -24.58
N CYS A 50 12.61 -1.90 -23.65
CA CYS A 50 14.03 -1.60 -23.60
C CYS A 50 14.82 -2.81 -24.09
N ALA A 51 15.66 -2.63 -25.11
CA ALA A 51 16.59 -3.66 -25.54
C ALA A 51 17.62 -3.99 -24.44
N PRO A 52 18.18 -5.22 -24.42
CA PRO A 52 19.29 -5.53 -23.53
C PRO A 52 20.45 -4.55 -23.76
N ASP A 53 21.21 -4.27 -22.71
CA ASP A 53 22.37 -3.37 -22.67
C ASP A 53 22.05 -1.89 -22.93
N THR A 54 20.78 -1.49 -22.89
CA THR A 54 20.39 -0.08 -22.94
C THR A 54 20.86 0.66 -21.68
N VAL A 55 21.50 1.82 -21.85
CA VAL A 55 21.96 2.66 -20.73
C VAL A 55 20.76 3.37 -20.07
N ILE A 56 20.54 3.10 -18.79
CA ILE A 56 19.47 3.73 -18.00
C ILE A 56 19.99 5.06 -17.43
N ALA A 57 19.72 6.15 -18.14
CA ALA A 57 20.09 7.50 -17.71
C ALA A 57 19.40 7.87 -16.38
N GLY A 58 20.14 8.52 -15.47
CA GLY A 58 19.60 9.00 -14.19
C GLY A 58 19.43 7.94 -13.10
N ALA A 59 19.75 6.67 -13.35
CA ALA A 59 19.76 5.63 -12.31
C ALA A 59 20.91 5.83 -11.31
N ASN A 60 22.06 6.33 -11.78
CA ASN A 60 23.20 6.64 -10.94
C ASN A 60 23.04 8.01 -10.30
N TYR A 61 23.12 8.05 -8.98
CA TYR A 61 23.10 9.30 -8.20
C TYR A 61 24.50 9.67 -7.65
N LEU A 62 25.41 8.71 -7.54
CA LEU A 62 26.79 8.93 -7.09
C LEU A 62 27.72 9.22 -8.28
N LYS A 63 28.73 10.05 -8.04
CA LYS A 63 29.79 10.33 -9.01
C LYS A 63 30.72 9.13 -9.12
N GLY A 64 31.11 8.76 -10.34
CA GLY A 64 32.07 7.67 -10.59
C GLY A 64 31.48 6.26 -10.56
N GLN A 65 30.15 6.09 -10.48
CA GLN A 65 29.53 4.78 -10.69
C GLN A 65 29.49 4.41 -12.19
N PRO A 66 29.73 3.14 -12.54
CA PRO A 66 29.58 2.68 -13.92
C PRO A 66 28.14 2.85 -14.39
N PRO A 67 27.90 3.06 -15.70
CA PRO A 67 26.55 3.22 -16.24
C PRO A 67 25.71 1.97 -15.96
N VAL A 68 24.48 2.16 -15.50
CA VAL A 68 23.53 1.05 -15.30
C VAL A 68 23.01 0.61 -16.66
N LEU A 69 23.26 -0.66 -16.98
CA LEU A 69 22.79 -1.29 -18.22
C LEU A 69 21.54 -2.13 -17.93
N ALA A 70 20.59 -2.13 -18.85
CA ALA A 70 19.43 -3.00 -18.81
C ALA A 70 19.85 -4.46 -19.04
N LEU A 71 19.40 -5.37 -18.17
CA LEU A 71 19.60 -6.80 -18.33
C LEU A 71 18.57 -7.38 -19.33
N PRO A 72 18.76 -8.61 -19.84
CA PRO A 72 17.71 -9.28 -20.60
C PRO A 72 16.46 -9.54 -19.76
N ASP A 73 15.29 -9.61 -20.40
CA ASP A 73 13.97 -9.77 -19.76
C ASP A 73 13.88 -10.97 -18.81
N GLU A 74 14.64 -12.03 -19.08
CA GLU A 74 14.69 -13.27 -18.30
C GLU A 74 15.47 -13.16 -16.99
N ALA A 75 16.37 -12.17 -16.89
CA ALA A 75 17.13 -11.92 -15.66
C ALA A 75 16.27 -11.17 -14.62
N TYR A 76 15.16 -10.56 -15.04
CA TYR A 76 14.25 -9.87 -14.13
C TYR A 76 13.25 -10.82 -13.48
N PRO A 77 12.92 -10.62 -12.20
CA PRO A 77 11.90 -11.41 -11.53
C PRO A 77 10.54 -11.31 -12.22
N GLU A 78 9.78 -12.40 -12.20
CA GLU A 78 8.50 -12.51 -12.89
C GLU A 78 7.45 -11.48 -12.44
N TRP A 79 7.49 -11.05 -11.18
CA TRP A 79 6.52 -10.09 -10.64
C TRP A 79 6.55 -8.74 -11.35
N LEU A 80 7.69 -8.36 -11.96
CA LEU A 80 7.85 -7.10 -12.68
C LEU A 80 6.84 -6.97 -13.83
N TRP A 81 6.60 -8.07 -14.52
CA TRP A 81 5.72 -8.11 -15.69
C TRP A 81 4.23 -8.01 -15.33
N ARG A 82 3.86 -8.33 -14.09
CA ARG A 82 2.49 -8.23 -13.58
C ARG A 82 2.13 -6.84 -13.05
N VAL A 83 3.10 -5.93 -12.88
CA VAL A 83 2.86 -4.61 -12.26
C VAL A 83 1.89 -3.75 -13.06
N LEU A 84 1.91 -3.87 -14.39
CA LEU A 84 1.05 -3.10 -15.29
C LEU A 84 -0.34 -3.73 -15.48
N GLU A 85 -0.60 -4.89 -14.91
CA GLU A 85 -1.92 -5.52 -14.98
C GLU A 85 -2.90 -4.73 -14.10
N LYS A 86 -4.15 -4.61 -14.59
CA LYS A 86 -5.19 -3.93 -13.83
C LYS A 86 -5.38 -4.67 -12.51
N ARG A 87 -5.22 -3.95 -11.40
CA ARG A 87 -5.41 -4.53 -10.08
C ARG A 87 -6.91 -4.67 -9.80
N GLU A 88 -7.41 -5.89 -9.99
CA GLU A 88 -8.75 -6.28 -9.61
C GLU A 88 -8.77 -6.56 -8.10
N TRP A 89 -9.72 -5.94 -7.41
CA TRP A 89 -9.92 -6.17 -5.99
C TRP A 89 -11.09 -7.14 -5.83
N PRO A 90 -10.86 -8.38 -5.39
CA PRO A 90 -11.95 -9.29 -5.08
C PRO A 90 -12.79 -8.73 -3.93
N ASP A 91 -14.07 -9.09 -3.92
CA ASP A 91 -14.98 -8.79 -2.81
C ASP A 91 -14.65 -9.73 -1.63
N ASP A 92 -13.66 -9.34 -0.83
CA ASP A 92 -13.18 -10.08 0.34
C ASP A 92 -14.14 -9.97 1.55
N GLY A 93 -15.41 -9.63 1.33
CA GLY A 93 -16.41 -9.41 2.39
C GLY A 93 -16.27 -8.05 3.11
N PRO A 94 -17.04 -7.82 4.19
CA PRO A 94 -17.09 -6.53 4.86
C PRO A 94 -15.72 -6.16 5.45
N GLY A 95 -15.20 -4.99 5.05
CA GLY A 95 -13.87 -4.50 5.41
C GLY A 95 -12.74 -4.96 4.48
N GLY A 96 -13.07 -5.68 3.41
CA GLY A 96 -12.14 -6.18 2.39
C GLY A 96 -11.37 -5.09 1.64
N ARG A 97 -10.40 -5.51 0.82
CA ARG A 97 -9.60 -4.55 0.04
C ARG A 97 -10.41 -3.87 -1.07
N GLY A 98 -11.39 -4.57 -1.65
CA GLY A 98 -12.34 -4.03 -2.62
C GLY A 98 -13.17 -2.89 -2.04
N GLU A 99 -13.91 -3.16 -0.97
CA GLU A 99 -14.73 -2.14 -0.30
C GLU A 99 -13.91 -0.92 0.15
N ARG A 100 -12.69 -1.14 0.67
CA ARG A 100 -11.79 -0.03 1.03
C ARG A 100 -11.39 0.82 -0.19
N ALA A 101 -11.15 0.19 -1.34
CA ALA A 101 -10.82 0.90 -2.57
C ALA A 101 -12.01 1.72 -3.08
N GLU A 102 -13.21 1.17 -3.04
CA GLU A 102 -14.45 1.85 -3.43
C GLU A 102 -14.74 3.05 -2.54
N ARG A 103 -14.63 2.91 -1.22
CA ARG A 103 -14.79 4.02 -0.26
C ARG A 103 -13.81 5.16 -0.53
N ARG A 104 -12.57 4.84 -0.92
CA ARG A 104 -11.57 5.85 -1.32
C ARG A 104 -11.95 6.55 -2.62
N ALA A 105 -12.47 5.81 -3.60
CA ALA A 105 -12.95 6.38 -4.85
C ALA A 105 -14.15 7.31 -4.64
N ALA A 106 -15.13 6.88 -3.85
CA ALA A 106 -16.31 7.68 -3.51
C ALA A 106 -15.94 8.97 -2.75
N ASN A 107 -15.03 8.89 -1.78
CA ASN A 107 -14.58 10.08 -1.06
C ASN A 107 -13.79 11.03 -1.99
N LYS A 108 -12.98 10.49 -2.91
CA LYS A 108 -12.29 11.31 -3.93
C LYS A 108 -13.30 12.06 -4.81
N ALA A 109 -14.34 11.39 -5.30
CA ALA A 109 -15.40 12.01 -6.10
C ALA A 109 -16.10 13.13 -5.31
N ARG A 110 -16.55 12.84 -4.09
CA ARG A 110 -17.19 13.84 -3.22
C ARG A 110 -16.32 15.07 -2.98
N ILE A 111 -15.02 14.89 -2.74
CA ILE A 111 -14.08 16.01 -2.55
C ILE A 111 -13.91 16.78 -3.87
N GLN A 112 -13.79 16.07 -4.99
CA GLN A 112 -13.66 16.69 -6.31
C GLN A 112 -14.88 17.55 -6.65
N ASP A 113 -16.10 17.05 -6.41
CA ASP A 113 -17.35 17.78 -6.65
C ASP A 113 -17.47 18.98 -5.72
N ALA A 114 -17.17 18.81 -4.43
CA ALA A 114 -17.20 19.91 -3.46
C ALA A 114 -16.16 20.99 -3.78
N ASN A 115 -14.98 20.61 -4.27
CA ASN A 115 -13.96 21.55 -4.70
C ASN A 115 -14.41 22.27 -5.97
N PHE A 116 -14.93 21.54 -6.96
CA PHE A 116 -15.46 22.10 -8.21
C PHE A 116 -16.49 23.19 -7.93
N MET A 117 -17.47 22.92 -7.06
CA MET A 117 -18.52 23.87 -6.67
C MET A 117 -18.02 25.09 -5.89
N LYS A 118 -16.81 25.05 -5.31
CA LYS A 118 -16.21 26.17 -4.57
C LYS A 118 -15.32 27.07 -5.42
N THR A 119 -14.88 26.58 -6.58
CA THR A 119 -14.00 27.31 -7.51
C THR A 119 -14.74 28.08 -8.60
N GLN A 120 -16.06 27.96 -8.69
CA GLN A 120 -16.93 28.80 -9.53
C GLN A 120 -17.42 30.00 -8.71
#